data_AF-A0A5J4R211-F1
#
_entry.id   AF-A0A5J4R211-F1
#
_cell.length_a   1.000
_cell.length_b   1.000
_cell.length_c   1.000
_cell.angle_alpha   90.00
_cell.angle_beta   90.00
_cell.angle_gamma   90.00
#
_symmetry.space_group_name_H-M   'P 1'
#
loop_
_entity.id
_entity.type
_entity.pdbx_description
1 polymer ?
#
loop_
_entity_poly.entity_id
_entity_poly.type
_entity_poly.pdbx_seq_one_letter_code
_entity_poly.pdbx_strand_id
1 'polypeptide(L)'
;MDCPRYGSIHYPKAGFVKGRQRYQCKECRYHYTVEKKSDVDTAKFAQLVPRDKYDIDDFSLTIPAGERSGRMKLRVRPDGLSPDSVYFISLKVDSHSTYEVNPDKNDILYRVFIKNKYATQESTTNYNLRGNRNGVNTPGVKPMHPISKNKVRIMAGTEPFAAKLTTITSLSIILEIDDDNNVHISPYKDIVVEQVNDDPEFLNTFRIEDDGYKTYKTFLLRYDYKVGNTTYQMREELRREFKEEDE
;
A
#
# COMPACT_ATOMS: atom_id res chain seq x y z
N MET A 1 -14.97 -8.22 16.70
CA MET A 1 -13.83 -9.12 17.03
C MET A 1 -13.98 -10.27 16.08
N ASP A 2 -13.26 -10.21 14.98
CA ASP A 2 -13.72 -10.94 13.81
C ASP A 2 -13.01 -12.29 13.75
N CYS A 3 -13.62 -13.26 13.07
CA CYS A 3 -12.97 -14.55 12.92
C CYS A 3 -11.59 -14.36 12.27
N PRO A 4 -10.50 -14.84 12.88
CA PRO A 4 -9.16 -14.63 12.34
C PRO A 4 -8.89 -15.39 11.03
N ARG A 5 -9.77 -16.32 10.61
CA ARG A 5 -9.67 -17.00 9.31
C ARG A 5 -10.44 -16.31 8.18
N TYR A 6 -11.58 -15.69 8.48
CA TYR A 6 -12.52 -15.20 7.44
C TYR A 6 -13.08 -13.79 7.69
N GLY A 7 -12.71 -13.13 8.78
CA GLY A 7 -13.25 -11.81 9.11
C GLY A 7 -14.74 -11.80 9.47
N SER A 8 -15.38 -12.97 9.62
CA SER A 8 -16.80 -13.03 9.99
C SER A 8 -17.06 -12.41 11.36
N ILE A 9 -18.09 -11.58 11.44
CA ILE A 9 -18.60 -10.98 12.68
C ILE A 9 -19.56 -11.91 13.44
N HIS A 10 -19.87 -13.08 12.87
CA HIS A 10 -20.83 -14.02 13.44
C HIS A 10 -20.13 -15.14 14.23
N TYR A 11 -20.12 -15.00 15.56
CA TYR A 11 -19.47 -15.95 16.45
C TYR A 11 -20.24 -16.17 17.76
N PRO A 12 -20.66 -17.40 18.10
CA PRO A 12 -21.07 -17.75 19.46
C PRO A 12 -19.87 -17.90 20.41
N LYS A 13 -20.13 -17.71 21.70
CA LYS A 13 -19.23 -18.15 22.78
C LYS A 13 -19.17 -19.69 22.78
N ALA A 14 -17.97 -20.24 22.89
CA ALA A 14 -17.67 -21.67 22.80
C ALA A 14 -16.82 -22.15 24.00
N GLY A 15 -17.19 -21.71 25.21
CA GLY A 15 -16.52 -22.06 26.46
C GLY A 15 -15.30 -21.21 26.80
N PHE A 16 -14.43 -21.73 27.66
CA PHE A 16 -13.22 -21.05 28.13
C PHE A 16 -11.99 -21.94 27.95
N VAL A 17 -10.84 -21.34 27.59
CA VAL A 17 -9.55 -22.02 27.47
C VAL A 17 -8.48 -21.16 28.13
N LYS A 18 -7.72 -21.74 29.07
CA LYS A 18 -6.66 -21.04 29.83
C LYS A 18 -7.13 -19.70 30.44
N GLY A 19 -8.33 -19.71 31.04
CA GLY A 19 -8.94 -18.52 31.65
C GLY A 19 -9.48 -17.48 30.66
N ARG A 20 -9.44 -17.73 29.35
CA ARG A 20 -9.90 -16.81 28.30
C ARG A 20 -11.18 -17.31 27.65
N GLN A 21 -12.10 -16.41 27.34
CA GLN A 21 -13.31 -16.73 26.57
C GLN A 21 -12.92 -17.25 25.18
N ARG A 22 -13.37 -18.46 24.86
CA ARG A 22 -13.28 -19.06 23.52
C ARG A 22 -14.55 -18.71 22.74
N TYR A 23 -14.36 -18.43 21.46
CA TYR A 23 -15.39 -18.16 20.47
C TYR A 23 -15.26 -19.18 19.34
N GLN A 24 -16.35 -19.44 18.62
CA GLN A 24 -16.35 -20.24 17.40
C GLN A 24 -16.91 -19.40 16.26
N CYS A 25 -16.23 -19.33 15.12
CA CYS A 25 -16.78 -18.71 13.92
C CYS A 25 -17.91 -19.56 13.34
N LYS A 26 -19.05 -18.95 12.98
CA LYS A 26 -20.17 -19.69 12.37
C LYS A 26 -19.86 -20.16 10.95
N GLU A 27 -19.11 -19.38 10.18
CA GLU A 27 -18.81 -19.69 8.77
C GLU A 27 -17.78 -20.81 8.64
N CYS A 28 -16.64 -20.69 9.32
CA CYS A 28 -15.53 -21.64 9.15
C CYS A 28 -15.31 -22.59 10.32
N ARG A 29 -16.17 -22.54 11.35
CA ARG A 29 -16.10 -23.36 12.59
C ARG A 29 -14.81 -23.22 13.40
N TYR A 30 -13.92 -22.28 13.03
CA TYR A 30 -12.66 -22.03 13.71
C TYR A 30 -12.88 -21.49 15.11
N HIS A 31 -12.13 -22.02 16.08
CA HIS A 31 -12.19 -21.56 17.45
C HIS A 31 -11.04 -20.62 17.78
N TYR A 32 -11.33 -19.53 18.49
CA TYR A 32 -10.34 -18.53 18.85
C TYR A 32 -10.64 -17.89 20.21
N THR A 33 -9.61 -17.38 20.87
CA THR A 33 -9.73 -16.57 22.09
C THR A 33 -9.22 -15.17 21.80
N VAL A 34 -9.76 -14.14 22.44
CA VAL A 34 -9.27 -12.77 22.25
C VAL A 34 -8.70 -12.21 23.53
N GLU A 35 -7.54 -11.57 23.41
CA GLU A 35 -6.87 -10.81 24.46
C GLU A 35 -6.88 -9.35 24.03
N LYS A 36 -7.70 -8.52 24.70
CA LYS A 36 -7.71 -7.07 24.46
C LYS A 36 -6.76 -6.41 25.45
N LYS A 37 -5.58 -6.00 24.99
CA LYS A 37 -4.67 -5.16 25.78
C LYS A 37 -5.21 -3.73 25.74
N SER A 38 -5.49 -3.13 26.90
CA SER A 38 -6.17 -1.82 27.01
C SER A 38 -5.36 -0.64 26.48
N ASP A 39 -4.02 -0.76 26.46
CA ASP A 39 -3.11 0.35 26.20
C ASP A 39 -2.45 0.26 24.82
N VAL A 40 -2.97 -0.61 23.94
CA VAL A 40 -2.37 -0.86 22.65
C VAL A 40 -3.19 -0.21 21.54
N ASP A 41 -2.56 0.70 20.81
CA ASP A 41 -3.12 1.34 19.63
C ASP A 41 -3.28 0.31 18.51
N THR A 42 -4.44 -0.34 18.47
CA THR A 42 -4.77 -1.39 17.51
C THR A 42 -4.78 -0.89 16.07
N ALA A 43 -4.87 0.43 15.84
CA ALA A 43 -4.78 1.01 14.50
C ALA A 43 -3.38 0.87 13.89
N LYS A 44 -2.35 0.63 14.71
CA LYS A 44 -0.96 0.38 14.27
C LYS A 44 -0.66 -1.08 13.99
N PHE A 45 -1.63 -1.98 14.18
CA PHE A 45 -1.41 -3.39 13.93
C PHE A 45 -1.29 -3.67 12.44
N ALA A 46 -0.45 -4.66 12.13
CA ALA A 46 -0.45 -5.23 10.81
C ALA A 46 -1.78 -5.93 10.54
N GLN A 47 -2.24 -5.81 9.31
CA GLN A 47 -3.51 -6.35 8.84
C GLN A 47 -3.25 -7.65 8.09
N LEU A 48 -4.25 -8.53 8.07
CA LEU A 48 -4.23 -9.65 7.14
C LEU A 48 -4.55 -9.13 5.74
N VAL A 49 -3.87 -9.64 4.73
CA VAL A 49 -4.28 -9.42 3.34
C VAL A 49 -5.71 -9.99 3.17
N PRO A 50 -6.66 -9.22 2.63
CA PRO A 50 -8.01 -9.71 2.33
C PRO A 50 -7.96 -10.97 1.46
N ARG A 51 -8.85 -11.94 1.71
CA ARG A 51 -8.78 -13.27 1.09
C ARG A 51 -8.96 -13.24 -0.44
N ASP A 52 -9.69 -12.26 -0.96
CA ASP A 52 -9.89 -12.01 -2.39
C ASP A 52 -8.63 -11.45 -3.10
N LYS A 53 -7.65 -10.96 -2.33
CA LYS A 53 -6.42 -10.35 -2.82
C LYS A 53 -5.26 -11.33 -2.95
N TYR A 54 -5.45 -12.62 -2.68
CA TYR A 54 -4.43 -13.63 -2.96
C TYR A 54 -5.05 -15.01 -3.22
N ASP A 55 -4.31 -15.89 -3.91
CA ASP A 55 -4.66 -17.29 -4.09
C ASP A 55 -3.46 -18.20 -3.85
N ILE A 56 -3.76 -19.35 -3.26
CA ILE A 56 -2.86 -20.48 -3.09
C ILE A 56 -3.58 -21.65 -3.74
N ASP A 57 -3.04 -22.13 -4.86
CA ASP A 57 -3.68 -23.19 -5.68
C ASP A 57 -3.69 -24.52 -4.92
N ASP A 58 -2.59 -24.80 -4.21
CA ASP A 58 -2.40 -25.99 -3.39
C ASP A 58 -1.69 -25.58 -2.10
N PHE A 59 -2.27 -25.95 -0.96
CA PHE A 59 -1.71 -25.73 0.37
C PHE A 59 -0.71 -26.82 0.78
N SER A 60 -0.35 -27.72 -0.15
CA SER A 60 0.73 -28.67 0.01
C SER A 60 2.07 -28.10 -0.50
N LEU A 61 3.15 -28.48 0.17
CA LEU A 61 4.52 -28.20 -0.24
C LEU A 61 5.28 -29.52 -0.26
N THR A 62 5.74 -29.92 -1.45
CA THR A 62 6.57 -31.11 -1.63
C THR A 62 8.04 -30.72 -1.68
N ILE A 63 8.87 -31.40 -0.87
CA ILE A 63 10.33 -31.31 -0.94
C ILE A 63 10.81 -32.52 -1.76
N PRO A 64 11.33 -32.33 -2.99
CA PRO A 64 11.82 -33.44 -3.81
C PRO A 64 12.97 -34.20 -3.13
N ALA A 65 13.13 -35.48 -3.46
CA ALA A 65 14.24 -36.26 -2.94
C ALA A 65 15.59 -35.65 -3.36
N GLY A 66 16.51 -35.50 -2.39
CA GLY A 66 17.81 -34.84 -2.60
C GLY A 66 17.79 -33.32 -2.44
N GLU A 67 16.61 -32.69 -2.37
CA GLU A 67 16.47 -31.24 -2.19
C GLU A 67 16.30 -30.85 -0.72
N ARG A 68 16.65 -29.60 -0.41
CA ARG A 68 16.49 -29.01 0.94
C ARG A 68 15.26 -28.11 1.06
N SER A 69 14.59 -27.82 -0.04
CA SER A 69 13.45 -26.89 -0.08
C SER A 69 12.41 -27.30 -1.10
N GLY A 70 11.15 -27.00 -0.80
CA GLY A 70 10.04 -27.07 -1.76
C GLY A 70 9.53 -25.67 -2.10
N ARG A 71 8.66 -25.57 -3.09
CA ARG A 71 8.03 -24.32 -3.51
C ARG A 71 6.52 -24.48 -3.54
N MET A 72 5.80 -23.45 -3.09
CA MET A 72 4.35 -23.34 -3.16
C MET A 72 4.00 -22.11 -3.99
N LYS A 73 2.99 -22.21 -4.84
CA LYS A 73 2.56 -21.09 -5.68
C LYS A 73 1.60 -20.19 -4.91
N LEU A 74 2.01 -18.94 -4.73
CA LEU A 74 1.20 -17.86 -4.16
C LEU A 74 1.03 -16.77 -5.21
N ARG A 75 -0.23 -16.41 -5.51
CA ARG A 75 -0.56 -15.26 -6.36
C ARG A 75 -1.11 -14.15 -5.49
N VAL A 76 -0.61 -12.92 -5.61
CA VAL A 76 -1.07 -11.75 -4.84
C VAL A 76 -1.58 -10.69 -5.81
N ARG A 77 -2.68 -10.04 -5.45
CA ARG A 77 -3.35 -8.95 -6.18
C ARG A 77 -3.48 -7.75 -5.23
N PRO A 78 -2.43 -6.94 -5.06
CA PRO A 78 -2.41 -5.88 -4.05
C PRO A 78 -3.22 -4.64 -4.42
N ASP A 79 -3.75 -4.55 -5.65
CA ASP A 79 -4.48 -3.37 -6.12
C ASP A 79 -5.60 -2.95 -5.16
N GLY A 80 -5.62 -1.67 -4.80
CA GLY A 80 -6.62 -1.09 -3.91
C GLY A 80 -6.34 -1.28 -2.41
N LEU A 81 -5.29 -2.02 -2.03
CA LEU A 81 -4.80 -1.99 -0.65
C LEU A 81 -4.22 -0.60 -0.34
N SER A 82 -4.53 -0.07 0.84
CA SER A 82 -3.94 1.20 1.28
C SER A 82 -2.45 1.01 1.55
N PRO A 83 -1.55 1.86 1.02
CA PRO A 83 -0.12 1.80 1.31
C PRO A 83 0.24 2.26 2.74
N ASP A 84 -0.75 2.67 3.54
CA ASP A 84 -0.56 3.17 4.91
C ASP A 84 -0.65 2.07 5.97
N SER A 85 -0.86 0.83 5.54
CA SER A 85 -0.96 -0.33 6.40
C SER A 85 0.10 -1.37 6.05
N VAL A 86 0.45 -2.19 7.04
CA VAL A 86 1.32 -3.34 6.86
C VAL A 86 0.45 -4.56 6.66
N TYR A 87 0.61 -5.29 5.56
CA TYR A 87 -0.19 -6.50 5.31
C TYR A 87 0.64 -7.78 5.36
N PHE A 88 0.08 -8.81 5.98
CA PHE A 88 0.64 -10.15 6.00
C PHE A 88 -0.35 -11.19 5.47
N ILE A 89 0.19 -12.18 4.77
CA ILE A 89 -0.47 -13.47 4.57
C ILE A 89 0.09 -14.41 5.65
N SER A 90 -0.77 -14.96 6.49
CA SER A 90 -0.39 -15.89 7.56
C SER A 90 -0.64 -17.32 7.11
N LEU A 91 0.38 -18.16 7.21
CA LEU A 91 0.32 -19.59 6.92
C LEU A 91 0.86 -20.36 8.12
N LYS A 92 0.30 -21.55 8.37
CA LYS A 92 0.74 -22.48 9.40
C LYS A 92 0.81 -23.88 8.81
N VAL A 93 1.86 -24.63 9.15
CA VAL A 93 1.94 -26.04 8.81
C VAL A 93 0.94 -26.80 9.68
N ASP A 94 -0.07 -27.39 9.02
CA ASP A 94 -1.13 -28.15 9.69
C ASP A 94 -0.73 -29.62 9.91
N SER A 95 -0.05 -30.21 8.93
CA SER A 95 0.41 -31.60 8.95
C SER A 95 1.68 -31.77 8.13
N HIS A 96 2.42 -32.83 8.41
CA HIS A 96 3.61 -33.24 7.66
C HIS A 96 3.57 -34.74 7.39
N SER A 97 4.32 -35.19 6.37
CA SER A 97 4.46 -36.60 6.05
C SER A 97 5.53 -37.26 6.93
N THR A 98 6.71 -37.53 6.36
CA THR A 98 7.76 -38.34 6.98
C THR A 98 8.64 -37.56 7.96
N TYR A 99 8.71 -36.24 7.80
CA TYR A 99 9.65 -35.40 8.53
C TYR A 99 8.92 -34.50 9.51
N GLU A 100 9.39 -34.49 10.75
CA GLU A 100 8.85 -33.64 11.81
C GLU A 100 9.01 -32.16 11.49
N VAL A 101 8.01 -31.38 11.89
CA VAL A 101 8.07 -29.92 11.81
C VAL A 101 8.52 -29.38 13.15
N ASN A 102 9.45 -28.43 13.12
CA ASN A 102 9.85 -27.73 14.33
C ASN A 102 8.63 -27.00 14.93
N PRO A 103 8.16 -27.35 16.14
CA PRO A 103 6.93 -26.82 16.71
C PRO A 103 6.98 -25.31 16.97
N ASP A 104 8.17 -24.72 17.12
CA ASP A 104 8.37 -23.29 17.33
C ASP A 104 8.53 -22.51 16.01
N LYS A 105 8.66 -23.20 14.87
CA LYS A 105 8.92 -22.62 13.55
C LYS A 105 7.98 -23.20 12.48
N ASN A 106 6.70 -23.34 12.83
CA ASN A 106 5.67 -23.87 11.95
C ASN A 106 4.72 -22.81 11.36
N ASP A 107 4.97 -21.52 11.65
CA ASP A 107 4.18 -20.40 11.18
C ASP A 107 5.01 -19.51 10.22
N ILE A 108 4.36 -18.97 9.19
CA ILE A 108 4.93 -18.04 8.22
C ILE A 108 4.06 -16.78 8.21
N LEU A 109 4.71 -15.62 8.32
CA LEU A 109 4.12 -14.31 8.07
C LEU A 109 4.75 -13.72 6.81
N TYR A 110 4.07 -13.85 5.68
CA TYR A 110 4.54 -13.33 4.40
C TYR A 110 4.09 -11.86 4.25
N ARG A 111 5.03 -10.92 4.34
CA ARG A 111 4.76 -9.49 4.19
C ARG A 111 4.52 -9.15 2.72
N VAL A 112 3.42 -8.47 2.43
CA VAL A 112 3.12 -7.97 1.08
C VAL A 112 3.51 -6.50 1.01
N PHE A 113 4.31 -6.16 0.00
CA PHE A 113 4.64 -4.79 -0.38
C PHE A 113 3.94 -4.44 -1.70
N ILE A 114 3.56 -3.18 -1.84
CA ILE A 114 2.98 -2.64 -3.08
C ILE A 114 4.09 -1.92 -3.86
N LYS A 115 4.28 -2.26 -5.13
CA LYS A 115 5.20 -1.58 -6.08
C LYS A 115 4.48 -1.40 -7.42
N ASN A 116 4.69 -0.26 -8.05
CA ASN A 116 4.34 -0.01 -9.46
C ASN A 116 5.50 0.69 -10.17
N LYS A 117 5.30 1.09 -11.43
CA LYS A 117 6.32 1.80 -12.23
C LYS A 117 6.77 3.12 -11.59
N TYR A 118 6.04 3.70 -10.65
CA TYR A 118 6.29 5.07 -10.17
C TYR A 118 6.78 5.10 -8.72
N ALA A 119 6.40 4.10 -7.90
CA ALA A 119 6.76 4.03 -6.49
C ALA A 119 6.75 2.61 -5.92
N THR A 120 7.46 2.44 -4.81
CA THR A 120 7.48 1.22 -3.97
C THR A 120 7.15 1.57 -2.51
N GLN A 121 6.57 0.60 -1.79
CA GLN A 121 6.36 0.64 -0.33
C GLN A 121 7.50 -0.03 0.45
N GLU A 122 8.42 -0.72 -0.23
CA GLU A 122 9.56 -1.38 0.43
C GLU A 122 10.54 -0.37 1.03
N SER A 123 10.74 0.74 0.32
CA SER A 123 11.48 1.92 0.76
C SER A 123 10.71 3.19 0.38
N THR A 124 10.99 4.31 1.05
CA THR A 124 10.34 5.58 0.71
C THR A 124 10.73 6.02 -0.70
N THR A 125 9.77 6.12 -1.61
CA THR A 125 10.00 6.69 -2.94
C THR A 125 9.87 8.21 -2.88
N ASN A 126 10.99 8.92 -2.99
CA ASN A 126 11.04 10.38 -2.94
C ASN A 126 11.29 10.96 -4.33
N TYR A 127 10.51 11.97 -4.70
CA TYR A 127 10.71 12.80 -5.88
C TYR A 127 11.13 14.21 -5.44
N ASN A 128 12.12 14.79 -6.12
CA ASN A 128 12.45 16.19 -5.95
C ASN A 128 11.35 17.05 -6.55
N LEU A 129 10.87 18.02 -5.79
CA LEU A 129 9.86 18.98 -6.19
C LEU A 129 10.54 20.28 -6.64
N ARG A 130 10.20 20.74 -7.84
CA ARG A 130 10.35 22.12 -8.28
C ARG A 130 8.96 22.68 -8.53
N GLY A 131 8.40 23.34 -7.51
CA GLY A 131 7.04 23.83 -7.52
C GLY A 131 6.94 25.35 -7.68
N ASN A 132 5.78 25.82 -8.10
CA ASN A 132 5.31 27.18 -7.96
C ASN A 132 3.91 27.15 -7.35
N ARG A 133 3.75 27.74 -6.16
CA ARG A 133 2.48 27.82 -5.43
C ARG A 133 2.05 29.28 -5.37
N ASN A 134 0.93 29.62 -6.00
CA ASN A 134 0.44 31.00 -6.08
C ASN A 134 1.50 32.03 -6.55
N GLY A 135 2.33 31.67 -7.53
CA GLY A 135 3.40 32.54 -8.03
C GLY A 135 4.73 32.42 -7.28
N VAL A 136 4.78 31.72 -6.15
CA VAL A 136 5.99 31.58 -5.33
C VAL A 136 6.69 30.25 -5.59
N ASN A 137 7.97 30.33 -5.98
CA ASN A 137 8.81 29.13 -6.17
C ASN A 137 8.98 28.38 -4.85
N THR A 138 8.66 27.10 -4.87
CA THR A 138 8.63 26.23 -3.69
C THR A 138 9.34 24.90 -4.00
N PRO A 139 10.64 24.79 -3.69
CA PRO A 139 11.37 23.53 -3.82
C PRO A 139 11.01 22.57 -2.68
N GLY A 140 11.25 21.28 -2.87
CA GLY A 140 11.07 20.30 -1.80
C GLY A 140 11.34 18.87 -2.21
N VAL A 141 10.90 17.94 -1.37
CA VAL A 141 10.90 16.51 -1.66
C VAL A 141 9.52 15.96 -1.31
N LYS A 142 8.92 15.19 -2.22
CA LYS A 142 7.63 14.54 -2.02
C LYS A 142 7.76 13.03 -1.94
N PRO A 143 7.29 12.41 -0.85
CA PRO A 143 7.02 10.99 -0.81
C PRO A 143 5.88 10.64 -1.79
N MET A 144 6.09 9.60 -2.58
CA MET A 144 5.12 9.05 -3.51
C MET A 144 4.77 7.62 -3.09
N HIS A 145 3.47 7.33 -3.00
CA HIS A 145 2.98 6.04 -2.55
C HIS A 145 2.24 5.31 -3.67
N PRO A 146 2.54 4.02 -3.94
CA PRO A 146 1.80 3.25 -4.93
C PRO A 146 0.39 2.86 -4.43
N ILE A 147 -0.60 2.91 -5.32
CA ILE A 147 -2.01 2.58 -5.01
C ILE A 147 -2.52 1.42 -5.87
N SER A 148 -2.21 1.44 -7.16
CA SER A 148 -2.48 0.37 -8.12
C SER A 148 -1.41 0.37 -9.21
N LYS A 149 -1.53 -0.50 -10.22
CA LYS A 149 -0.65 -0.56 -11.39
C LYS A 149 -0.28 0.82 -11.97
N ASN A 150 -1.26 1.72 -12.09
CA ASN A 150 -1.10 3.02 -12.73
C ASN A 150 -1.47 4.22 -11.85
N LYS A 151 -1.68 4.01 -10.54
CA LYS A 151 -2.04 5.08 -9.60
C LYS A 151 -1.00 5.24 -8.51
N VAL A 152 -0.67 6.49 -8.23
CA VAL A 152 0.10 6.89 -7.05
C VAL A 152 -0.64 7.95 -6.25
N ARG A 153 -0.29 8.06 -4.98
CA ARG A 153 -0.75 9.12 -4.08
C ARG A 153 0.41 9.99 -3.65
N ILE A 154 0.18 11.31 -3.67
CA ILE A 154 1.08 12.32 -3.13
C ILE A 154 0.29 13.33 -2.28
N MET A 155 1.00 14.12 -1.47
CA MET A 155 0.39 15.30 -0.82
C MET A 155 0.17 16.41 -1.86
N ALA A 156 -0.95 17.13 -1.75
CA ALA A 156 -1.22 18.30 -2.58
C ALA A 156 -0.24 19.44 -2.26
N GLY A 157 0.23 20.15 -3.28
CA GLY A 157 1.15 21.28 -3.16
C GLY A 157 2.35 20.96 -2.27
N THR A 158 2.52 21.67 -1.16
CA THR A 158 3.63 21.41 -0.21
C THR A 158 3.13 21.03 1.18
N GLU A 159 1.92 20.49 1.25
CA GLU A 159 1.34 20.10 2.52
C GLU A 159 2.15 18.94 3.15
N PRO A 160 2.42 18.98 4.46
CA PRO A 160 3.31 18.02 5.10
C PRO A 160 2.67 16.64 5.15
N PHE A 161 3.44 15.62 4.78
CA PHE A 161 3.04 14.24 5.00
C PHE A 161 3.05 13.93 6.51
N ALA A 162 1.96 13.34 7.00
CA ALA A 162 1.94 12.67 8.28
C ALA A 162 1.24 11.32 8.12
N ALA A 163 1.80 10.28 8.74
CA ALA A 163 1.20 8.94 8.80
C ALA A 163 -0.01 8.90 9.75
N LYS A 164 -0.99 9.78 9.49
CA LYS A 164 -2.25 9.93 10.21
C LYS A 164 -3.36 9.94 9.18
N LEU A 165 -4.36 9.07 9.37
CA LEU A 165 -5.48 8.93 8.44
C LEU A 165 -6.11 10.29 8.09
N THR A 166 -6.37 11.13 9.10
CA THR A 166 -6.96 12.47 8.90
C THR A 166 -6.13 13.37 7.99
N THR A 167 -4.80 13.36 8.13
CA THR A 167 -3.90 14.15 7.28
C THR A 167 -3.90 13.61 5.86
N ILE A 168 -3.86 12.29 5.72
CA ILE A 168 -3.83 11.63 4.41
C ILE A 168 -5.14 11.90 3.66
N THR A 169 -6.30 11.73 4.30
CA THR A 169 -7.60 11.88 3.62
C THR A 169 -7.94 13.34 3.26
N SER A 170 -7.42 14.31 4.01
CA SER A 170 -7.74 15.73 3.78
C SER A 170 -6.75 16.46 2.86
N LEU A 171 -5.52 15.96 2.71
CA LEU A 171 -4.44 16.69 2.03
C LEU A 171 -3.74 15.91 0.91
N SER A 172 -4.18 14.69 0.58
CA SER A 172 -3.57 13.89 -0.50
C SER A 172 -4.38 13.94 -1.79
N ILE A 173 -3.71 13.77 -2.92
CA ILE A 173 -4.29 13.61 -4.26
C ILE A 173 -3.82 12.30 -4.88
N ILE A 174 -4.57 11.82 -5.87
CA ILE A 174 -4.24 10.67 -6.70
C ILE A 174 -3.78 11.17 -8.06
N LEU A 175 -2.66 10.62 -8.53
CA LEU A 175 -2.20 10.73 -9.90
C LEU A 175 -2.45 9.37 -10.57
N GLU A 176 -3.30 9.36 -11.58
CA GLU A 176 -3.55 8.21 -12.44
C GLU A 176 -2.87 8.44 -13.78
N ILE A 177 -2.00 7.52 -14.19
CA ILE A 177 -1.27 7.62 -15.45
C ILE A 177 -1.96 6.73 -16.48
N ASP A 178 -2.33 7.29 -17.63
CA ASP A 178 -2.90 6.53 -18.74
C ASP A 178 -1.83 5.95 -19.68
N ASP A 179 -2.26 5.21 -20.70
CA ASP A 179 -1.36 4.53 -21.64
C ASP A 179 -0.59 5.51 -22.53
N ASP A 180 -1.09 6.74 -22.70
CA ASP A 180 -0.45 7.83 -23.45
C ASP A 180 0.48 8.69 -22.56
N ASN A 181 0.64 8.30 -21.28
CA ASN A 181 1.36 9.02 -20.23
C ASN A 181 0.75 10.38 -19.84
N ASN A 182 -0.52 10.63 -20.12
CA ASN A 182 -1.21 11.73 -19.46
C ASN A 182 -1.49 11.36 -18.00
N VAL A 183 -1.50 12.38 -17.15
CA VAL A 183 -1.72 12.26 -15.72
C VAL A 183 -3.09 12.86 -15.40
N HIS A 184 -3.97 12.04 -14.86
CA HIS A 184 -5.28 12.44 -14.36
C HIS A 184 -5.20 12.62 -12.85
N ILE A 185 -5.45 13.85 -12.39
CA ILE A 185 -5.37 14.28 -11.00
C ILE A 185 -6.77 14.23 -10.40
N SER A 186 -6.92 13.48 -9.31
CA SER A 186 -8.20 13.32 -8.62
C SER A 186 -8.02 13.41 -7.11
N PRO A 187 -9.09 13.74 -6.35
CA PRO A 187 -9.00 13.81 -4.91
C PRO A 187 -8.72 12.43 -4.29
N TYR A 188 -7.88 12.40 -3.25
CA TYR A 188 -7.88 11.26 -2.34
C TYR A 188 -8.86 11.54 -1.20
N LYS A 189 -10.09 11.01 -1.33
CA LYS A 189 -11.17 11.18 -0.35
C LYS A 189 -11.64 12.62 -0.18
N ASP A 190 -11.18 13.34 0.84
CA ASP A 190 -11.85 14.53 1.37
C ASP A 190 -11.29 15.84 0.80
N ILE A 191 -10.10 15.81 0.18
CA ILE A 191 -9.52 16.99 -0.44
C ILE A 191 -10.41 17.48 -1.59
N VAL A 192 -10.47 18.81 -1.77
CA VAL A 192 -11.00 19.41 -3.01
C VAL A 192 -9.81 19.75 -3.90
N VAL A 193 -9.77 19.17 -5.10
CA VAL A 193 -8.76 19.41 -6.13
C VAL A 193 -9.43 19.48 -7.49
N GLU A 194 -8.93 20.37 -8.33
CA GLU A 194 -9.34 20.55 -9.72
C GLU A 194 -8.10 20.51 -10.61
N GLN A 195 -8.09 19.60 -11.58
CA GLN A 195 -7.03 19.56 -12.58
C GLN A 195 -7.18 20.73 -13.55
N VAL A 196 -6.06 21.36 -13.89
CA VAL A 196 -6.01 22.51 -14.78
C VAL A 196 -5.21 22.13 -16.03
N ASN A 197 -5.81 22.26 -17.22
CA ASN A 197 -5.28 21.72 -18.49
C ASN A 197 -4.87 22.79 -19.51
N ASP A 198 -5.08 24.06 -19.22
CA ASP A 198 -4.81 25.21 -20.10
C ASP A 198 -3.40 25.79 -19.93
N ASP A 199 -2.50 25.06 -19.25
CA ASP A 199 -1.13 25.47 -18.99
C ASP A 199 -0.15 24.77 -19.94
N PRO A 200 0.44 25.48 -20.93
CA PRO A 200 1.31 24.85 -21.93
C PRO A 200 2.64 24.34 -21.38
N GLU A 201 3.06 24.82 -20.21
CA GLU A 201 4.31 24.37 -19.57
C GLU A 201 4.09 23.16 -18.66
N PHE A 202 2.88 22.99 -18.12
CA PHE A 202 2.52 21.93 -17.18
C PHE A 202 1.28 21.17 -17.67
N LEU A 203 1.49 20.30 -18.65
CA LEU A 203 0.44 19.59 -19.38
C LEU A 203 -0.20 18.40 -18.64
N ASN A 204 0.09 18.18 -17.35
CA ASN A 204 -0.32 16.97 -16.63
C ASN A 204 0.16 15.70 -17.32
N THR A 205 1.47 15.50 -17.39
CA THR A 205 2.09 14.36 -18.09
C THR A 205 3.17 13.69 -17.27
N PHE A 206 3.43 12.43 -17.59
CA PHE A 206 4.55 11.64 -17.11
C PHE A 206 5.51 11.37 -18.26
N ARG A 207 6.81 11.42 -17.99
CA ARG A 207 7.84 11.10 -18.98
C ARG A 207 9.10 10.56 -18.34
N ILE A 208 9.83 9.80 -19.14
CA ILE A 208 11.18 9.35 -18.82
C ILE A 208 12.13 10.25 -19.63
N GLU A 209 13.02 10.94 -18.93
CA GLU A 209 13.96 11.89 -19.51
C GLU A 209 15.39 11.40 -19.27
N ASP A 210 16.23 11.44 -20.30
CA ASP A 210 17.66 11.16 -20.19
C ASP A 210 18.42 12.46 -20.50
N ASP A 211 19.25 12.90 -19.56
CA ASP A 211 20.11 14.09 -19.74
C ASP A 211 21.47 13.76 -20.39
N GLY A 212 21.68 12.50 -20.80
CA GLY A 212 22.93 11.96 -21.35
C GLY A 212 23.86 11.36 -20.29
N TYR A 213 23.55 11.56 -19.00
CA TYR A 213 24.29 11.01 -17.88
C TYR A 213 23.39 10.22 -16.92
N LYS A 214 22.14 10.66 -16.77
CA LYS A 214 21.16 10.14 -15.82
C LYS A 214 19.78 10.11 -16.44
N THR A 215 19.04 9.05 -16.11
CA THR A 215 17.64 8.89 -16.48
C THR A 215 16.72 9.25 -15.32
N TYR A 216 15.63 9.93 -15.63
CA TYR A 216 14.69 10.45 -14.64
C TYR A 216 13.26 10.10 -14.99
N LYS A 217 12.49 9.80 -13.96
CA LYS A 217 11.04 9.84 -14.00
C LYS A 217 10.60 11.25 -13.66
N THR A 218 9.90 11.89 -14.59
CA THR A 218 9.47 13.27 -14.47
C THR A 218 7.96 13.36 -14.61
N PHE A 219 7.30 13.99 -13.65
CA PHE A 219 5.91 14.41 -13.75
C PHE A 219 5.87 15.92 -13.91
N LEU A 220 5.02 16.42 -14.78
CA LEU A 220 4.62 17.82 -14.84
C LEU A 220 3.15 17.92 -14.48
N LEU A 221 2.82 18.66 -13.43
CA LEU A 221 1.47 18.72 -12.87
C LEU A 221 0.99 20.17 -12.72
N ARG A 222 -0.29 20.38 -13.00
CA ARG A 222 -1.01 21.64 -12.85
C ARG A 222 -2.42 21.38 -12.31
N TYR A 223 -2.68 21.90 -11.12
CA TYR A 223 -3.93 21.74 -10.42
C TYR A 223 -4.15 22.86 -9.41
N ASP A 224 -5.41 23.09 -9.08
CA ASP A 224 -5.84 23.94 -7.98
C ASP A 224 -6.37 23.06 -6.85
N TYR A 225 -6.08 23.39 -5.59
CA TYR A 225 -6.54 22.61 -4.44
C TYR A 225 -6.91 23.51 -3.27
N LYS A 226 -7.80 23.02 -2.41
CA LYS A 226 -8.30 23.78 -1.25
C LYS A 226 -7.80 23.20 0.07
N VAL A 227 -7.30 24.07 0.94
CA VAL A 227 -7.01 23.75 2.35
C VAL A 227 -7.73 24.75 3.23
N GLY A 228 -8.63 24.25 4.08
CA GLY A 228 -9.56 25.10 4.81
C GLY A 228 -10.44 25.88 3.85
N ASN A 229 -10.40 27.22 3.94
CA ASN A 229 -11.16 28.11 3.05
C ASN A 229 -10.32 28.69 1.90
N THR A 230 -9.04 28.36 1.82
CA THR A 230 -8.10 28.95 0.86
C THR A 230 -7.86 28.01 -0.31
N THR A 231 -8.00 28.54 -1.53
CA THR A 231 -7.60 27.85 -2.77
C THR A 231 -6.16 28.21 -3.12
N TYR A 232 -5.39 27.20 -3.50
CA TYR A 232 -4.01 27.34 -3.95
C TYR A 232 -3.89 26.81 -5.38
N GLN A 233 -3.19 27.56 -6.22
CA GLN A 233 -2.77 27.13 -7.52
C GLN A 233 -1.40 26.51 -7.44
N MET A 234 -1.23 25.33 -8.03
CA MET A 234 0.03 24.60 -8.03
C MET A 234 0.50 24.33 -9.46
N ARG A 235 1.78 24.61 -9.72
CA ARG A 235 2.56 23.99 -10.82
C ARG A 235 3.67 23.21 -10.16
N GLU A 236 3.92 21.98 -10.57
CA GLU A 236 5.05 21.22 -10.05
C GLU A 236 5.66 20.25 -11.04
N GLU A 237 7.00 20.29 -11.09
CA GLU A 237 7.81 19.21 -11.63
C GLU A 237 8.21 18.30 -10.46
N LEU A 238 7.88 17.01 -10.57
CA LEU A 238 8.37 15.98 -9.67
C LEU A 238 9.37 15.12 -10.43
N ARG A 239 10.63 15.11 -9.98
CA ARG A 239 11.72 14.41 -10.67
C ARG A 239 12.45 13.44 -9.76
N ARG A 240 12.60 12.19 -10.20
CA ARG A 240 13.36 11.14 -9.50
C ARG A 240 14.33 10.46 -10.47
N GLU A 241 15.60 10.44 -10.11
CA GLU A 241 16.62 9.64 -10.79
C GLU A 241 16.34 8.16 -10.60
N PHE A 242 16.49 7.36 -11.65
CA PHE A 242 16.43 5.91 -11.58
C PHE A 242 17.45 5.30 -12.55
N LYS A 243 17.81 4.04 -12.30
CA LYS A 243 18.60 3.22 -13.21
C LYS A 243 17.70 2.13 -13.74
N GLU A 244 17.71 1.91 -15.05
CA GLU A 244 16.89 0.86 -15.68
C GLU A 244 17.23 -0.54 -15.16
N GLU A 245 18.49 -0.76 -14.76
CA GLU A 245 18.95 -2.04 -14.19
C GLU A 245 18.31 -2.38 -12.83
N ASP A 246 17.78 -1.39 -12.11
CA ASP A 246 17.20 -1.52 -10.77
C ASP A 246 15.66 -1.67 -10.79
N GLU A 247 15.02 -1.64 -11.96
CA GLU A 247 13.55 -1.63 -12.14
C GLU A 247 12.93 -3.03 -12.25
#